data_AF-A0A938TP70-F1
#
_entry.id   AF-A0A938TP70-F1
#
_cell.length_a   1.000
_cell.length_b   1.000
_cell.length_c   1.000
_cell.angle_alpha   90.00
_cell.angle_beta   90.00
_cell.angle_gamma   90.00
#
_symmetry.space_group_name_H-M   'P 1'
#
loop_
_entity.id
_entity.type
_entity.pdbx_description
1 polymer ?
#
loop_
_entity_poly.entity_id
_entity_poly.type
_entity_poly.pdbx_seq_one_letter_code
_entity_poly.pdbx_strand_id
1 'polypeptide(L)'
;MVIDRHAQLKVLQLHGMAAAWQEWRVEFASQQRPVMPEVWLDRLIAAEQSDRHARRLNYQLHLAKLPHHRDLVEFDWPERLN
;
A
#
# COMPACT_ATOMS: atom_id res chain seq x y z
N MET A 1 -7.75 18.64 23.75
CA MET A 1 -7.69 18.45 22.28
C MET A 1 -7.92 16.97 22.00
N VAL A 2 -8.97 16.61 21.25
CA VAL A 2 -9.21 15.21 20.87
C VAL A 2 -8.21 14.86 19.78
N ILE A 3 -7.35 13.88 20.05
CA ILE A 3 -6.34 13.41 19.11
C ILE A 3 -7.04 12.54 18.05
N ASP A 4 -7.17 13.04 16.82
CA ASP A 4 -7.60 12.23 15.68
C ASP A 4 -6.44 11.34 15.20
N ARG A 5 -6.40 10.12 15.76
CA ARG A 5 -5.39 9.12 15.44
C ARG A 5 -5.42 8.70 13.97
N HIS A 6 -6.58 8.69 13.33
CA HIS A 6 -6.67 8.32 11.91
C HIS A 6 -5.95 9.34 11.03
N ALA A 7 -6.18 10.62 11.26
CA ALA A 7 -5.49 11.69 10.54
C ALA A 7 -3.97 11.63 10.76
N GLN A 8 -3.52 11.40 12.00
CA GLN A 8 -2.10 11.29 12.33
C GLN A 8 -1.42 10.10 11.64
N LEU A 9 -2.06 8.94 11.63
CA LEU A 9 -1.54 7.76 10.93
C LEU A 9 -1.36 8.02 9.43
N LYS A 10 -2.31 8.73 8.80
CA LYS A 10 -2.18 9.15 7.39
C LYS A 10 -1.03 10.11 7.16
N VAL A 11 -0.81 11.08 8.06
CA VAL A 11 0.34 12.00 7.99
C VAL A 11 1.65 11.23 8.03
N LEU A 12 1.74 10.18 8.86
CA LEU A 12 2.90 9.29 8.97
C LEU A 12 3.02 8.27 7.83
N GLN A 13 2.14 8.30 6.82
CA GLN A 13 2.07 7.31 5.73
C GLN A 13 1.81 5.87 6.19
N LEU A 14 1.15 5.70 7.35
CA LEU A 14 0.75 4.41 7.92
C LEU A 14 -0.68 4.05 7.50
N HIS A 15 -0.89 3.87 6.19
CA HIS A 15 -2.22 3.74 5.60
C HIS A 15 -2.95 2.46 6.00
N GLY A 16 -2.25 1.34 6.12
CA GLY A 16 -2.82 0.08 6.58
C GLY A 16 -3.26 0.17 8.05
N MET A 17 -2.45 0.81 8.90
CA MET A 17 -2.86 1.12 10.28
C MET A 17 -4.06 2.05 10.31
N ALA A 18 -4.10 3.08 9.47
CA ALA A 18 -5.20 4.04 9.43
C ALA A 18 -6.54 3.36 9.08
N ALA A 19 -6.52 2.45 8.10
CA ALA A 19 -7.71 1.67 7.73
C ALA A 19 -8.16 0.76 8.89
N ALA A 20 -7.25 -0.05 9.44
CA ALA A 20 -7.56 -0.95 10.55
C ALA A 20 -8.01 -0.21 11.82
N TRP A 21 -7.50 1.00 12.06
CA TRP A 21 -7.95 1.87 13.16
C TRP A 21 -9.41 2.30 13.00
N GLN A 22 -9.88 2.59 11.79
CA GLN A 22 -11.29 2.94 11.56
C GLN A 22 -12.20 1.73 11.76
N GLU A 23 -11.82 0.56 11.24
CA GLU A 23 -12.54 -0.69 11.49
C GLU A 23 -12.66 -0.97 12.98
N TRP A 24 -11.54 -0.85 13.71
CA TRP A 24 -11.51 -1.05 15.15
C TRP A 24 -12.42 -0.08 15.91
N ARG A 25 -12.50 1.19 15.51
CA ARG A 25 -13.42 2.16 16.13
C ARG A 25 -14.89 1.76 15.99
N VAL A 26 -15.26 1.16 14.86
CA VAL A 26 -16.62 0.65 14.63
C VAL A 26 -16.86 -0.60 15.48
N GLU A 27 -15.90 -1.52 15.51
CA GLU A 27 -15.98 -2.77 16.28
C GLU A 27 -16.12 -2.48 17.78
N PHE A 28 -15.26 -1.61 18.32
CA PHE A 28 -15.22 -1.26 19.74
C PHE A 28 -16.42 -0.42 20.21
N ALA A 29 -17.06 0.34 19.32
CA ALA A 29 -18.30 1.04 19.64
C ALA A 29 -19.44 0.07 20.04
N SER A 30 -19.34 -1.20 19.65
CA SER A 30 -20.34 -2.25 19.93
C SER A 30 -19.92 -3.25 21.01
N GLN A 31 -18.65 -3.27 21.42
CA GLN A 31 -18.12 -4.25 22.37
C GLN A 31 -18.05 -3.69 23.80
N GLN A 32 -18.56 -4.46 24.77
CA GLN A 32 -18.53 -4.10 26.21
C GLN A 32 -17.26 -4.58 26.93
N ARG A 33 -16.37 -5.34 26.27
CA ARG A 33 -15.22 -5.99 26.91
C ARG A 33 -13.90 -5.32 26.51
N PRO A 34 -12.97 -5.09 27.46
CA PRO A 34 -11.65 -4.56 27.14
C PRO A 34 -10.86 -5.53 26.25
N VAL A 35 -10.32 -5.02 25.15
CA VAL A 35 -9.34 -5.73 24.31
C VAL A 35 -7.95 -5.48 24.89
N MET A 36 -7.13 -6.54 24.92
CA MET A 36 -5.74 -6.45 25.37
C MET A 36 -4.93 -5.54 24.45
N PRO A 37 -4.16 -4.57 24.98
CA PRO A 37 -3.44 -3.60 24.16
C PRO A 37 -2.52 -4.19 23.09
N GLU A 38 -1.86 -5.28 23.43
CA GLU A 38 -0.88 -5.98 22.61
C GLU A 38 -1.53 -6.59 21.37
N VAL A 39 -2.72 -7.19 21.56
CA VAL A 39 -3.46 -7.87 20.48
C VAL A 39 -3.89 -6.88 19.40
N TRP A 40 -4.37 -5.68 19.78
CA TRP A 40 -4.75 -4.69 18.77
C TRP A 40 -3.52 -4.08 18.10
N LEU A 41 -2.43 -3.89 18.84
CA LEU A 41 -1.18 -3.38 18.27
C LEU A 41 -0.64 -4.34 17.21
N ASP A 42 -0.61 -5.65 17.50
CA ASP A 42 -0.20 -6.68 16.55
C ASP A 42 -1.08 -6.66 15.28
N ARG A 43 -2.40 -6.50 15.43
CA ARG A 43 -3.33 -6.39 14.30
C ARG A 43 -3.04 -5.16 13.45
N LEU A 44 -2.79 -3.99 14.06
CA LEU A 44 -2.43 -2.79 13.30
C LEU A 44 -1.10 -2.94 12.56
N ILE A 45 -0.08 -3.53 13.21
CA ILE A 45 1.22 -3.78 12.59
C ILE A 45 1.08 -4.73 11.40
N ALA A 46 0.33 -5.82 11.56
CA ALA A 46 0.08 -6.78 10.48
C ALA A 46 -0.64 -6.13 9.29
N ALA A 47 -1.65 -5.29 9.55
CA ALA A 47 -2.37 -4.56 8.50
C ALA A 47 -1.43 -3.65 7.70
N GLU A 48 -0.56 -2.90 8.38
CA GLU A 48 0.43 -2.03 7.74
C GLU A 48 1.46 -2.80 6.91
N GLN A 49 1.95 -3.93 7.42
CA GLN A 49 2.88 -4.77 6.68
C GLN A 49 2.26 -5.31 5.39
N SER A 50 1.01 -5.78 5.45
CA SER A 50 0.26 -6.25 4.29
C SER A 50 0.05 -5.15 3.25
N ASP A 51 -0.40 -3.97 3.69
CA ASP A 51 -0.62 -2.81 2.83
C ASP A 51 0.67 -2.34 2.14
N ARG A 52 1.80 -2.29 2.87
CA ARG A 52 3.11 -2.00 2.27
C ARG A 52 3.55 -3.04 1.26
N HIS A 53 3.33 -4.32 1.56
CA HIS A 53 3.67 -5.41 0.64
C HIS A 53 2.87 -5.31 -0.66
N ALA A 54 1.56 -5.07 -0.58
CA ALA A 54 0.69 -4.86 -1.73
C ALA A 54 1.13 -3.65 -2.57
N ARG A 55 1.44 -2.51 -1.94
CA ARG A 55 1.97 -1.33 -2.66
C ARG A 55 3.28 -1.63 -3.37
N ARG A 56 4.20 -2.34 -2.72
CA ARG A 56 5.49 -2.73 -3.31
C ARG A 56 5.30 -3.63 -4.53
N LEU A 57 4.42 -4.63 -4.42
CA LEU A 57 4.12 -5.53 -5.54
C LEU A 57 3.48 -4.77 -6.70
N ASN A 58 2.51 -3.89 -6.42
CA ASN A 58 1.89 -3.06 -7.45
C ASN A 58 2.91 -2.17 -8.16
N TYR A 59 3.86 -1.59 -7.42
CA TYR A 59 4.96 -0.82 -7.99
C TYR A 59 5.85 -1.69 -8.89
N GLN A 60 6.22 -2.89 -8.43
CA GLN A 60 7.01 -3.83 -9.23
C GLN A 60 6.28 -4.23 -10.51
N LEU A 61 5.00 -4.57 -10.43
CA LEU A 61 4.17 -4.88 -11.60
C LEU A 61 4.03 -3.70 -12.54
N HIS A 62 3.92 -2.48 -12.01
CA HIS A 62 3.86 -1.26 -12.81
C HIS A 62 5.16 -1.02 -13.58
N LEU A 63 6.32 -1.20 -12.93
CA LEU A 63 7.63 -1.09 -13.58
C LEU A 63 7.92 -2.24 -14.55
N ALA A 64 7.43 -3.44 -14.24
CA ALA A 64 7.63 -4.64 -15.06
C ALA A 64 6.77 -4.65 -16.33
N LYS A 65 5.96 -3.62 -16.58
CA LYS A 65 5.29 -3.44 -17.86
C LYS A 65 6.35 -3.24 -18.94
N LEU A 66 6.63 -4.30 -19.69
CA LEU A 66 7.45 -4.18 -20.89
C LEU A 66 6.79 -3.17 -21.84
N PRO A 67 7.58 -2.31 -22.53
CA PRO A 67 7.05 -1.48 -23.60
C PRO A 67 6.27 -2.37 -24.58
N HIS A 68 5.03 -2.00 -24.89
CA HIS A 68 4.28 -2.64 -25.96
C HIS A 68 5.14 -2.53 -27.22
N HIS A 69 5.47 -3.69 -27.79
CA HIS A 69 6.24 -3.90 -29.01
C HIS A 69 6.97 -2.63 -29.51
N ARG A 70 8.26 -2.50 -29.16
CA ARG A 70 9.17 -1.78 -30.05
C ARG A 70 9.13 -2.57 -31.35
N ASP A 71 8.31 -2.12 -32.30
CA ASP A 71 8.27 -2.73 -33.61
C ASP A 71 9.68 -2.61 -34.19
N LEU A 72 10.31 -3.76 -34.42
CA LEU A 72 11.61 -3.86 -35.13
C LEU A 72 11.51 -3.38 -36.58
N VAL A 73 10.33 -2.90 -37.00
CA VAL A 73 10.02 -2.38 -38.33
C VAL A 73 10.55 -0.95 -38.52
N GLU A 74 10.88 -0.23 -37.44
CA GLU A 74 11.49 1.12 -37.53
C GLU A 74 13.02 1.11 -37.58
N PHE A 75 13.69 -0.06 -37.55
CA PHE A 75 15.14 -0.10 -37.72
C PHE A 75 15.50 -0.02 -39.21
N ASP A 76 15.50 1.20 -39.75
CA ASP A 76 16.06 1.48 -41.07
C ASP A 76 17.58 1.28 -40.98
N TRP A 77 18.10 0.21 -41.58
CA TRP A 77 19.53 -0.06 -41.65
C TRP A 77 20.09 0.75 -42.83
N PRO A 78 20.82 1.87 -42.61
CA PRO A 78 21.46 2.56 -43.72
C PRO A 78 22.61 1.67 -44.22
N GLU A 79 22.28 0.80 -45.17
CA GLU A 79 23.24 0.05 -45.96
C GLU A 79 23.99 1.06 -46.81
N ARG A 80 25.12 1.55 -46.30
CA ARG A 80 26.04 2.39 -47.05
C ARG A 80 26.75 1.52 -48.07
N LEU A 81 26.25 1.54 -49.30
CA LEU A 81 27.04 1.23 -50.49
C LEU A 81 28.03 2.37 -50.73
N ASN A 82 29.31 2.12 -50.44
CA ASN A 82 30.49 2.64 -51.15
C ASN A 82 31.74 1.89 -50.69
#